data_AF-A0A5B8MSR8-F1
#
_entry.id   AF-A0A5B8MSR8-F1
#
_cell.length_a   1.000
_cell.length_b   1.000
_cell.length_c   1.000
_cell.angle_alpha   90.00
_cell.angle_beta   90.00
_cell.angle_gamma   90.00
#
_symmetry.space_group_name_H-M   'P 1'
#
loop_
_entity.id
_entity.type
_entity.pdbx_description
1 polymer ?
#
loop_
_entity_poly.entity_id
_entity_poly.type
_entity_poly.pdbx_seq_one_letter_code
_entity_poly.pdbx_strand_id
1 'polypeptide(L)'
;MLEGDEYEEGLDCLTRAKEELEEEILLIQSSRLWSSCPSTRLPKDWTPDIIPRKAVMYKLVAALGTKLVSVYDSSTEYWLGKKTVSKRGAFGWPPLDSCFFVYKTPMEASEASFPKNSKCAKAPKVLMKVIVSGMCYKHKSGRKWACKEVTPVYFFKDVQINP
;
A
#
# COMPACT_ATOMS: atom_id res chain seq x y z
N MET A 1 -30.42 26.86 -34.02
CA MET A 1 -29.19 26.71 -33.21
C MET A 1 -29.60 26.65 -31.75
N LEU A 2 -30.16 25.52 -31.30
CA LEU A 2 -30.55 25.25 -29.90
C LEU A 2 -30.07 23.86 -29.44
N GLU A 3 -29.36 23.10 -30.28
CA GLU A 3 -28.93 21.72 -30.00
C GLU A 3 -27.64 21.64 -29.16
N GLY A 4 -26.97 22.77 -28.90
CA GLY A 4 -25.72 22.82 -28.12
C GLY A 4 -25.97 22.78 -26.61
N ASP A 5 -26.95 23.53 -26.12
CA ASP A 5 -27.20 23.72 -24.69
C ASP A 5 -27.81 22.46 -24.05
N GLU A 6 -28.73 21.77 -24.74
CA GLU A 6 -29.32 20.51 -24.26
C GLU A 6 -28.29 19.37 -24.21
N TYR A 7 -27.27 19.40 -25.08
CA TYR A 7 -26.21 18.40 -25.10
C TYR A 7 -25.23 18.60 -23.93
N GLU A 8 -24.88 19.85 -23.60
CA GLU A 8 -24.02 20.17 -22.46
C GLU A 8 -24.70 19.84 -21.13
N GLU A 9 -26.00 20.15 -20.98
CA GLU A 9 -26.78 19.78 -19.79
C GLU A 9 -26.87 18.25 -19.62
N GLY A 10 -27.07 17.52 -20.73
CA GLY A 10 -27.07 16.05 -20.72
C GLY A 10 -25.71 15.46 -20.29
N LEU A 11 -24.60 16.05 -20.73
CA LEU A 11 -23.25 15.63 -20.37
C LEU A 11 -22.94 15.87 -18.88
N ASP A 12 -23.40 17.00 -18.33
CA ASP A 12 -23.26 17.31 -16.90
C ASP A 12 -24.08 16.33 -16.04
N CYS A 13 -25.33 16.06 -16.43
CA CYS A 13 -26.17 15.07 -15.74
C CYS A 13 -25.53 13.67 -15.71
N LEU A 14 -24.97 13.23 -16.85
CA LEU A 14 -24.28 11.94 -16.93
C LEU A 14 -23.00 11.90 -16.09
N THR A 15 -22.25 13.01 -16.04
CA THR A 15 -21.03 13.10 -15.24
C THR A 15 -21.35 13.01 -13.75
N ARG A 16 -22.36 13.75 -13.29
CA ARG A 16 -22.84 13.70 -11.90
C ARG A 16 -23.36 12.32 -11.52
N ALA A 17 -24.22 11.71 -12.35
CA ALA A 17 -24.73 10.37 -12.09
C ALA A 17 -23.62 9.32 -12.02
N LYS A 18 -22.56 9.47 -12.84
CA LYS A 18 -21.38 8.60 -12.78
C LYS A 18 -20.62 8.79 -11.47
N GLU A 19 -20.41 10.03 -11.02
CA GLU A 19 -19.72 10.32 -9.76
C GLU A 19 -20.49 9.76 -8.56
N GLU A 20 -21.81 9.96 -8.51
CA GLU A 20 -22.70 9.41 -7.48
C GLU A 20 -22.60 7.87 -7.42
N LEU A 21 -22.67 7.21 -8.58
CA LEU A 21 -22.52 5.75 -8.66
C LEU A 21 -21.13 5.27 -8.21
N GLU A 22 -20.07 6.00 -8.56
CA GLU A 22 -18.71 5.69 -8.08
C GLU A 22 -18.61 5.78 -6.55
N GLU A 23 -19.26 6.77 -5.93
CA GLU A 23 -19.29 6.92 -4.48
C GLU A 23 -20.06 5.78 -3.79
N GLU A 24 -21.22 5.40 -4.32
CA GLU A 24 -21.99 4.26 -3.80
C GLU A 24 -21.22 2.94 -3.87
N ILE A 25 -20.55 2.68 -5.00
CA ILE A 25 -19.70 1.51 -5.18
C ILE A 25 -18.59 1.49 -4.12
N LEU A 26 -17.96 2.63 -3.85
CA LEU A 26 -16.91 2.73 -2.84
C LEU A 26 -17.42 2.50 -1.42
N LEU A 27 -18.61 3.00 -1.08
CA LEU A 27 -19.26 2.75 0.20
C LEU A 27 -19.53 1.26 0.40
N ILE A 28 -20.09 0.59 -0.61
CA ILE A 28 -20.38 -0.85 -0.57
C ILE A 28 -19.09 -1.66 -0.43
N GLN A 29 -18.05 -1.32 -1.20
CA GLN A 29 -16.75 -2.00 -1.11
C GLN A 29 -16.11 -1.82 0.27
N SER A 30 -16.15 -0.60 0.81
CA SER A 30 -15.60 -0.31 2.14
C SER A 30 -16.35 -1.06 3.24
N SER A 31 -17.68 -1.14 3.17
CA SER A 31 -18.51 -1.89 4.12
C SER A 31 -18.18 -3.39 4.12
N ARG A 32 -18.00 -3.99 2.94
CA ARG A 32 -17.57 -5.40 2.80
C ARG A 32 -16.19 -5.66 3.40
N LEU A 33 -15.25 -4.74 3.18
CA LEU A 33 -13.90 -4.84 3.73
C LEU A 33 -13.91 -4.71 5.27
N TRP A 34 -14.66 -3.77 5.83
CA TRP A 34 -14.85 -3.64 7.28
C TRP A 34 -15.43 -4.91 7.90
N SER A 35 -16.43 -5.51 7.25
CA SER A 35 -17.08 -6.74 7.71
C SER A 35 -16.14 -7.96 7.75
N SER A 36 -15.10 -7.95 6.92
CA SER A 36 -14.09 -9.01 6.84
C SER A 36 -12.80 -8.70 7.60
N CYS A 37 -12.75 -7.56 8.31
CA CYS A 37 -11.57 -7.12 9.04
C CYS A 37 -11.39 -7.92 10.34
N PRO A 38 -10.26 -8.61 10.53
CA PRO A 38 -9.86 -9.09 11.85
C PRO A 38 -9.43 -7.89 12.71
N SER A 39 -10.39 -7.32 13.44
CA SER A 39 -10.13 -6.22 14.39
C SER A 39 -9.69 -6.73 15.77
N THR A 40 -10.02 -7.98 16.10
CA THR A 40 -9.75 -8.55 17.42
C THR A 40 -8.27 -8.88 17.57
N ARG A 41 -7.64 -8.22 18.54
CA ARG A 41 -6.26 -8.40 19.06
C ARG A 41 -5.14 -7.58 18.41
N LEU A 42 -5.40 -6.59 17.56
CA LEU A 42 -4.34 -5.71 17.04
C LEU A 42 -3.45 -5.14 18.16
N PRO A 43 -2.13 -4.95 17.94
CA PRO A 43 -1.29 -4.29 18.93
C PRO A 43 -1.82 -2.87 19.16
N LYS A 44 -1.63 -2.34 20.37
CA LYS A 44 -2.20 -1.05 20.83
C LYS A 44 -2.00 0.14 19.88
N ASP A 45 -0.94 0.08 19.06
CA ASP A 45 -0.53 1.16 18.17
C ASP A 45 -1.04 1.00 16.74
N TRP A 46 -1.89 0.01 16.47
CA TRP A 46 -2.43 -0.26 15.15
C TRP A 46 -3.94 -0.25 15.16
N THR A 47 -4.51 0.44 14.19
CA THR A 47 -5.95 0.44 13.93
C THR A 47 -6.21 -0.10 12.52
N PRO A 48 -7.32 -0.79 12.29
CA PRO A 48 -7.72 -1.10 10.93
C PRO A 48 -7.98 0.19 10.14
N ASP A 49 -7.68 0.17 8.85
CA ASP A 49 -7.86 1.28 7.94
C ASP A 49 -8.23 0.76 6.54
N ILE A 50 -8.86 1.59 5.72
CA ILE A 50 -9.23 1.24 4.35
C ILE A 50 -8.67 2.26 3.39
N ILE A 51 -8.05 1.76 2.32
CA ILE A 51 -7.60 2.55 1.19
C ILE A 51 -8.58 2.27 0.04
N PRO A 52 -9.66 3.07 -0.09
CA PRO A 52 -10.79 2.73 -0.96
C PRO A 52 -10.43 2.86 -2.46
N ARG A 53 -9.56 3.82 -2.79
CA ARG A 53 -9.00 4.00 -4.14
C ARG A 53 -7.51 3.67 -4.13
N LYS A 54 -6.95 3.31 -5.28
CA LYS A 54 -5.50 3.06 -5.44
C LYS A 54 -4.71 4.25 -4.91
N ALA A 55 -3.90 4.02 -3.88
CA ALA A 55 -3.03 5.03 -3.29
C ALA A 55 -1.56 4.73 -3.60
N VAL A 56 -0.80 5.80 -3.85
CA VAL A 56 0.66 5.73 -3.96
C VAL A 56 1.26 5.71 -2.57
N MET A 57 2.13 4.74 -2.32
CA MET A 57 2.95 4.66 -1.12
C MET A 57 4.37 4.22 -1.46
N TYR A 58 5.24 4.19 -0.45
CA TYR A 58 6.67 3.93 -0.61
C TYR A 58 7.13 2.86 0.37
N LYS A 59 8.11 2.06 -0.04
CA LYS A 59 8.79 1.11 0.86
C LYS A 59 10.21 0.84 0.38
N LEU A 60 11.07 0.44 1.31
CA LEU A 60 12.38 -0.10 0.98
C LEU A 60 12.31 -1.61 0.73
N VAL A 61 13.09 -2.05 -0.24
CA VAL A 61 13.39 -3.45 -0.57
C VAL A 61 14.90 -3.64 -0.60
N ALA A 62 15.37 -4.86 -0.43
CA ALA A 62 16.79 -5.18 -0.53
C ALA A 62 17.15 -5.61 -1.95
N ALA A 63 18.29 -5.13 -2.45
CA ALA A 63 18.89 -5.62 -3.68
C ALA A 63 19.86 -6.78 -3.35
N LEU A 64 19.55 -7.98 -3.82
CA LEU A 64 20.39 -9.16 -3.69
C LEU A 64 20.72 -9.69 -5.09
N GLY A 65 21.93 -9.43 -5.56
CA GLY A 65 22.34 -9.75 -6.93
C GLY A 65 21.44 -9.02 -7.94
N THR A 66 20.73 -9.77 -8.77
CA THR A 66 19.80 -9.23 -9.78
C THR A 66 18.35 -9.09 -9.28
N LYS A 67 18.08 -9.42 -8.00
CA LYS A 67 16.73 -9.49 -7.44
C LYS A 67 16.44 -8.39 -6.44
N LEU A 68 15.19 -7.94 -6.43
CA LEU A 68 14.65 -7.05 -5.40
C LEU A 68 13.74 -7.86 -4.47
N VAL A 69 14.13 -7.98 -3.20
CA VAL A 69 13.45 -8.82 -2.22
C VAL A 69 13.02 -8.05 -0.98
N SER A 70 12.08 -8.61 -0.22
CA SER A 70 11.66 -8.04 1.05
C SER A 70 12.82 -7.98 2.03
N VAL A 71 12.97 -6.83 2.70
CA VAL A 71 13.95 -6.65 3.77
C VAL A 71 13.64 -7.58 4.96
N TYR A 72 12.39 -7.99 5.15
CA TYR A 72 11.98 -8.78 6.32
C TYR A 72 12.27 -10.28 6.16
N ASP A 73 11.90 -10.87 5.02
CA ASP A 73 11.95 -12.32 4.82
C ASP A 73 13.04 -12.79 3.85
N SER A 74 13.68 -11.88 3.10
CA SER A 74 14.65 -12.14 2.02
C SER A 74 14.18 -13.04 0.87
N SER A 75 12.94 -13.51 0.89
CA SER A 75 12.38 -14.48 -0.05
C SER A 75 11.31 -13.89 -0.97
N THR A 76 10.57 -12.89 -0.48
CA THR A 76 9.49 -12.26 -1.24
C THR A 76 10.09 -11.34 -2.29
N GLU A 77 10.04 -11.75 -3.55
CA GLU A 77 10.57 -11.01 -4.69
C GLU A 77 9.54 -10.02 -5.26
N TYR A 78 10.02 -8.86 -5.69
CA TYR A 78 9.21 -7.79 -6.27
C TYR A 78 9.54 -7.58 -7.74
N TRP A 79 8.49 -7.43 -8.55
CA TRP A 79 8.57 -7.19 -9.98
C TRP A 79 7.70 -6.00 -10.35
N LEU A 80 8.14 -5.15 -11.27
CA LEU A 80 7.34 -4.02 -11.74
C LEU A 80 6.01 -4.50 -12.34
N GLY A 81 4.94 -3.82 -11.97
CA GLY A 81 3.58 -4.10 -12.43
C GLY A 81 2.95 -5.37 -11.84
N LYS A 82 3.72 -6.23 -11.15
CA LYS A 82 3.21 -7.48 -10.59
C LYS A 82 2.68 -7.25 -9.18
N LYS A 83 1.40 -7.53 -8.97
CA LYS A 83 0.81 -7.55 -7.63
C LYS A 83 1.48 -8.63 -6.78
N THR A 84 1.99 -8.23 -5.62
CA THR A 84 2.55 -9.12 -4.61
C THR A 84 1.58 -9.16 -3.42
N VAL A 85 1.21 -10.36 -2.99
CA VAL A 85 0.35 -10.60 -1.82
C VAL A 85 1.22 -11.21 -0.72
N SER A 86 1.09 -10.68 0.49
CA SER A 86 1.87 -11.16 1.63
C SER A 86 1.37 -12.54 2.06
N LYS A 87 2.30 -13.40 2.46
CA LYS A 87 2.02 -14.73 3.01
C LYS A 87 2.12 -14.65 4.53
N ARG A 88 1.31 -15.44 5.23
CA ARG A 88 1.44 -15.61 6.69
C ARG A 88 2.84 -16.09 7.06
N GLY A 89 3.34 -15.64 8.20
CA GLY A 89 4.62 -16.09 8.75
C GLY A 89 5.81 -15.18 8.49
N ALA A 90 5.61 -13.92 8.09
CA ALA A 90 6.67 -12.92 8.25
C ALA A 90 6.84 -12.60 9.74
N PHE A 91 8.01 -12.08 10.15
CA PHE A 91 8.23 -11.64 11.54
C PHE A 91 7.16 -10.63 11.96
N GLY A 92 6.32 -10.95 12.94
CA GLY A 92 5.30 -10.03 13.43
C GLY A 92 4.16 -10.67 14.24
N TRP A 93 3.18 -9.83 14.59
CA TRP A 93 1.96 -10.22 15.29
C TRP A 93 0.80 -10.36 14.28
N PRO A 94 0.03 -11.46 14.22
CA PRO A 94 -0.99 -11.64 13.19
C PRO A 94 -2.18 -10.71 13.40
N PRO A 95 -2.55 -9.81 12.47
CA PRO A 95 -2.41 -9.99 11.02
C PRO A 95 -1.26 -9.22 10.37
N LEU A 96 -0.47 -8.47 11.14
CA LEU A 96 0.66 -7.68 10.63
C LEU A 96 1.79 -8.56 10.10
N ASP A 97 1.93 -9.78 10.64
CA ASP A 97 2.80 -10.85 10.16
C ASP A 97 2.50 -11.31 8.70
N SER A 98 1.39 -10.81 8.14
CA SER A 98 0.86 -11.12 6.82
C SER A 98 0.66 -9.85 6.00
N CYS A 99 1.47 -8.81 6.26
CA CYS A 99 1.37 -7.51 5.61
C CYS A 99 2.73 -7.01 5.12
N PHE A 100 2.69 -6.10 4.15
CA PHE A 100 3.82 -5.29 3.74
C PHE A 100 3.73 -3.93 4.41
N PHE A 101 4.81 -3.52 5.07
CA PHE A 101 4.92 -2.18 5.59
C PHE A 101 5.25 -1.17 4.50
N VAL A 102 4.48 -0.08 4.45
CA VAL A 102 4.58 1.00 3.48
C VAL A 102 4.38 2.35 4.18
N TYR A 103 4.87 3.42 3.55
CA TYR A 103 4.92 4.78 4.07
C TYR A 103 4.34 5.77 3.06
N LYS A 104 3.85 6.92 3.54
CA LYS A 104 3.21 7.92 2.66
C LYS A 104 4.22 8.66 1.79
N THR A 105 5.42 8.90 2.31
CA THR A 105 6.44 9.67 1.59
C THR A 105 7.72 8.85 1.35
N PRO A 106 8.52 9.22 0.33
CA PRO A 106 9.86 8.67 0.13
C PRO A 106 10.74 8.79 1.37
N MET A 107 10.71 9.96 2.03
CA MET A 107 11.54 10.27 3.20
C MET A 107 11.21 9.37 4.39
N GLU A 108 9.93 9.20 4.69
CA GLU A 108 9.48 8.29 5.76
C GLU A 108 9.88 6.83 5.49
N ALA A 109 9.86 6.40 4.22
CA ALA A 109 10.29 5.07 3.84
C ALA A 109 11.81 4.90 4.00
N SER A 110 12.60 5.92 3.70
CA SER A 110 14.06 5.90 3.83
C SER A 110 14.52 5.90 5.30
N GLU A 111 13.79 6.58 6.18
CA GLU A 111 14.06 6.64 7.63
C GLU A 111 13.49 5.42 8.39
N ALA A 112 12.85 4.48 7.69
CA ALA A 112 12.24 3.33 8.30
C ALA A 112 13.27 2.43 8.99
N SER A 113 13.05 2.12 10.26
CA SER A 113 13.85 1.11 10.97
C SER A 113 13.43 -0.30 10.56
N PHE A 114 14.42 -1.18 10.33
CA PHE A 114 14.22 -2.60 10.03
C PHE A 114 14.68 -3.47 11.20
N PRO A 115 14.13 -4.70 11.34
CA PRO A 115 14.58 -5.63 12.37
C PRO A 115 16.08 -5.92 12.24
N LYS A 116 16.82 -5.87 13.36
CA LYS A 116 18.27 -6.13 13.40
C LYS A 116 18.64 -7.54 12.90
N ASN A 117 17.71 -8.48 13.02
CA ASN A 117 17.83 -9.86 12.57
C ASN A 117 17.39 -10.07 11.10
N SER A 118 17.17 -9.00 10.34
CA SER A 118 16.92 -9.10 8.90
C SER A 118 18.10 -9.79 8.19
N LYS A 119 17.81 -10.85 7.43
CA LYS A 119 18.79 -11.50 6.54
C LYS A 119 19.37 -10.54 5.49
N CYS A 120 18.64 -9.47 5.20
CA CYS A 120 19.02 -8.42 4.26
C CYS A 120 19.51 -7.15 4.95
N ALA A 121 19.86 -7.18 6.25
CA ALA A 121 20.28 -5.99 7.00
C ALA A 121 21.44 -5.25 6.32
N LYS A 122 22.44 -5.97 5.82
CA LYS A 122 23.64 -5.42 5.15
C LYS A 122 23.50 -5.22 3.63
N ALA A 123 22.42 -5.72 3.02
CA ALA A 123 22.22 -5.57 1.59
C ALA A 123 21.92 -4.09 1.22
N PRO A 124 22.33 -3.59 0.05
CA PRO A 124 21.87 -2.31 -0.44
C PRO A 124 20.34 -2.27 -0.45
N LYS A 125 19.74 -1.16 -0.02
CA LYS A 125 18.28 -1.01 -0.14
C LYS A 125 17.93 -0.07 -1.27
N VAL A 126 16.81 -0.38 -1.88
CA VAL A 126 16.24 0.32 -3.01
C VAL A 126 14.88 0.83 -2.56
N LEU A 127 14.64 2.13 -2.74
CA LEU A 127 13.32 2.69 -2.56
C LEU A 127 12.43 2.28 -3.72
N MET A 128 11.21 1.90 -3.39
CA MET A 128 10.20 1.45 -4.33
C MET A 128 8.92 2.25 -4.12
N LYS A 129 8.37 2.78 -5.21
CA LYS A 129 7.00 3.30 -5.27
C LYS A 129 6.06 2.13 -5.51
N VAL A 130 5.01 2.04 -4.70
CA VAL A 130 3.98 1.00 -4.79
C VAL A 130 2.60 1.63 -4.88
N ILE A 131 1.70 0.89 -5.51
CA ILE A 131 0.26 1.10 -5.41
C ILE A 131 -0.32 0.12 -4.40
N VAL A 132 -1.15 0.63 -3.50
CA VAL A 132 -1.90 -0.15 -2.51
C VAL A 132 -3.38 0.19 -2.58
N SER A 133 -4.22 -0.76 -2.17
CA SER A 133 -5.67 -0.60 -2.09
C SER A 133 -6.28 -1.63 -1.13
N GLY A 134 -7.49 -1.35 -0.69
CA GLY A 134 -8.28 -2.24 0.15
C GLY A 134 -7.91 -2.16 1.63
N MET A 135 -8.06 -3.29 2.33
CA MET A 135 -7.86 -3.38 3.76
C MET A 135 -6.39 -3.25 4.15
N CYS A 136 -6.12 -2.37 5.11
CA CYS A 136 -4.80 -2.19 5.70
C CYS A 136 -4.91 -1.95 7.21
N TYR A 137 -3.76 -1.80 7.85
CA TYR A 137 -3.67 -1.36 9.24
C TYR A 137 -2.80 -0.12 9.28
N LYS A 138 -3.25 0.91 9.97
CA LYS A 138 -2.54 2.17 10.13
C LYS A 138 -1.91 2.20 11.52
N HIS A 139 -0.64 2.58 11.56
CA HIS A 139 0.04 2.83 12.83
C HIS A 139 -0.39 4.19 13.40
N LYS A 140 -0.50 4.30 14.73
CA LYS A 140 -0.91 5.53 15.45
C LYS A 140 -0.10 6.77 15.09
N SER A 141 1.17 6.59 14.68
CA SER A 141 2.03 7.70 14.24
C SER A 141 1.56 8.36 12.94
N GLY A 142 0.67 7.70 12.18
CA GLY A 142 0.17 8.20 10.90
C GLY A 142 1.19 8.20 9.77
N ARG A 143 2.36 7.56 9.96
CA ARG A 143 3.44 7.49 8.96
C ARG A 143 3.57 6.12 8.29
N LYS A 144 3.00 5.07 8.91
CA LYS A 144 3.24 3.67 8.54
C LYS A 144 1.92 2.93 8.39
N TRP A 145 1.80 2.18 7.30
CA TRP A 145 0.69 1.28 7.02
C TRP A 145 1.21 -0.14 6.82
N ALA A 146 0.36 -1.10 7.14
CA ALA A 146 0.56 -2.51 6.88
C ALA A 146 -0.52 -2.98 5.90
N CYS A 147 -0.13 -3.24 4.65
CA CYS A 147 -1.03 -3.58 3.57
C CYS A 147 -0.86 -5.05 3.17
N LYS A 148 -1.96 -5.78 2.95
CA LYS A 148 -1.89 -7.19 2.54
C LYS A 148 -1.28 -7.37 1.14
N GLU A 149 -1.49 -6.40 0.26
CA GLU A 149 -1.02 -6.40 -1.11
C GLU A 149 -0.30 -5.10 -1.47
N VAL A 150 0.69 -5.22 -2.36
CA VAL A 150 1.40 -4.08 -2.96
C VAL A 150 1.65 -4.38 -4.44
N THR A 151 1.59 -3.36 -5.27
CA THR A 151 1.99 -3.45 -6.69
C THR A 151 3.13 -2.46 -6.94
N PRO A 152 4.37 -2.92 -7.16
CA PRO A 152 5.49 -2.07 -7.55
C PRO A 152 5.20 -1.33 -8.86
N VAL A 153 5.44 -0.02 -8.89
CA VAL A 153 5.26 0.80 -10.11
C VAL A 153 6.52 1.58 -10.50
N TYR A 154 7.47 1.75 -9.57
CA TYR A 154 8.73 2.40 -9.86
C TYR A 154 9.81 2.01 -8.85
N PHE A 155 11.06 1.89 -9.30
CA PHE A 155 12.24 1.69 -8.47
C PHE A 155 13.17 2.90 -8.60
N PHE A 156 13.57 3.47 -7.48
CA PHE A 156 14.52 4.58 -7.44
C PHE A 156 15.95 4.03 -7.50
N LYS A 157 16.77 4.56 -8.41
CA LYS A 157 18.13 4.06 -8.65
C LYS A 157 19.14 4.52 -7.58
N ASP A 158 18.92 5.68 -6.97
CA ASP A 158 19.91 6.35 -6.10
C ASP A 158 19.25 6.90 -4.82
N VAL A 159 18.90 6.04 -3.86
CA VAL A 159 18.48 6.52 -2.54
C VAL A 159 19.62 6.34 -1.56
N GLN A 160 20.21 7.46 -1.13
CA GLN A 160 21.09 7.46 0.03
C GLN A 160 20.25 7.16 1.26
N ILE A 161 20.51 6.02 1.88
CA ILE A 161 19.85 5.60 3.11
C ILE A 161 20.86 5.85 4.20
N ASN A 162 20.56 6.83 5.05
CA ASN A 162 21.40 7.13 6.19
C ASN A 162 21.41 5.90 7.12
N PRO A 163 22.60 5.39 7.49
CA PRO A 163 22.75 4.18 8.31
C PRO A 163 22.19 4.35 9.73
#